data_AF-A0A2H9LCE2-F1
#
_entry.id   AF-A0A2H9LCE2-F1
#
_cell.length_a   1.000
_cell.length_b   1.000
_cell.length_c   1.000
_cell.angle_alpha   90.00
_cell.angle_beta   90.00
_cell.angle_gamma   90.00
#
_symmetry.space_group_name_H-M   'P 1'
#
loop_
_entity.id
_entity.type
_entity.pdbx_description
1 polymer ?
#
loop_
_entity_poly.entity_id
_entity_poly.type
_entity_poly.pdbx_seq_one_letter_code
_entity_poly.pdbx_strand_id
1 'polypeptide(L)'
;MTNHDIAINGKISNEQLSELLKKVAPQYSELSLDISDVAKFANDPMFLAMLMFQLTKEREQTNKLLERLEEKFDKIMLILKTKGIESSTLNTQNTQQSFEVLPEQDEKILHLAELKKRITCEEVQVELGYKGHNGASQRLNKLMKEGHLKKVKAGRKVYFIPVCDTDSAKNQIPQ
;
A
#
# COMPACT_ATOMS: atom_id res chain seq x y z
N MET A 1 35.18 13.34 -50.25
CA MET A 1 35.87 12.51 -49.25
C MET A 1 36.85 13.42 -48.52
N THR A 2 36.49 13.86 -47.32
CA THR A 2 37.37 14.65 -46.45
C THR A 2 37.26 14.03 -45.07
N ASN A 3 38.31 13.27 -44.73
CA ASN A 3 38.51 12.70 -43.41
C ASN A 3 38.61 13.85 -42.41
N HIS A 4 37.61 13.97 -41.53
CA HIS A 4 37.82 14.64 -40.27
C HIS A 4 38.33 13.60 -39.29
N ASP A 5 39.66 13.50 -39.20
CA ASP A 5 40.33 12.99 -38.02
C ASP A 5 39.89 13.86 -36.84
N ILE A 6 38.89 13.37 -36.10
CA ILE A 6 38.54 13.92 -34.81
C ILE A 6 39.67 13.49 -33.88
N ALA A 7 40.66 14.37 -33.74
CA ALA A 7 41.62 14.30 -32.67
C ALA A 7 40.84 14.40 -31.35
N ILE A 8 40.49 13.25 -30.76
CA ILE A 8 40.00 13.13 -29.39
C ILE A 8 41.22 13.35 -28.48
N ASN A 9 41.68 14.59 -28.43
CA ASN A 9 42.69 15.03 -27.48
C ASN A 9 42.25 16.37 -26.89
N GLY A 10 41.03 16.39 -26.36
CA GLY A 10 40.49 17.48 -25.56
C GLY A 10 40.46 17.04 -24.11
N LYS A 11 41.41 17.51 -23.30
CA LYS A 11 41.30 17.44 -21.84
C LYS A 11 40.02 18.20 -21.46
N ILE A 12 38.97 17.47 -21.08
CA ILE A 12 37.77 18.05 -20.49
C ILE A 12 38.23 18.83 -19.25
N SER A 13 37.91 20.12 -19.17
CA SER A 13 38.29 20.91 -18.00
C SER A 13 37.46 20.46 -16.80
N ASN A 14 38.03 20.52 -15.59
CA ASN A 14 37.32 20.13 -14.36
C ASN A 14 36.01 20.90 -14.17
N GLU A 15 35.93 22.12 -14.69
CA GLU A 15 34.71 22.94 -14.70
C GLU A 15 33.61 22.34 -15.57
N GLN A 16 33.94 21.87 -16.79
CA GLN A 16 32.99 21.21 -17.69
C GLN A 16 32.50 19.88 -17.12
N LEU A 17 33.39 19.13 -16.46
CA LEU A 17 33.04 17.88 -15.76
C LEU A 17 32.03 18.14 -14.64
N SER A 18 32.25 19.20 -13.86
CA SER A 18 31.36 19.58 -12.75
C SER A 18 29.98 20.01 -13.24
N GLU A 19 29.91 20.70 -14.39
CA GLU A 19 28.65 21.15 -14.99
C GLU A 19 27.85 19.97 -15.57
N LEU A 20 28.53 19.01 -16.20
CA LEU A 20 27.89 17.79 -16.69
C LEU A 20 27.36 16.92 -15.53
N LEU A 21 28.10 16.80 -14.43
CA LEU A 21 27.66 16.07 -13.24
C LEU A 21 26.40 16.70 -12.62
N LYS A 22 26.35 18.03 -12.52
CA LYS A 22 25.16 18.74 -12.04
C LYS A 22 23.93 18.49 -12.92
N LYS A 23 24.11 18.29 -14.23
CA LYS A 23 23.02 17.99 -15.18
C LYS A 23 22.58 16.52 -15.13
N VAL A 24 23.50 15.58 -14.94
CA VAL A 24 23.22 14.13 -14.98
C VAL A 24 22.74 13.59 -13.63
N ALA A 25 23.29 14.08 -12.52
CA ALA A 25 22.95 13.60 -11.19
C ALA A 25 23.12 14.69 -10.12
N PRO A 26 22.13 15.58 -9.95
CA PRO A 26 22.22 16.73 -9.04
C PRO A 26 22.39 16.32 -7.57
N GLN A 27 21.90 15.14 -7.18
CA GLN A 27 22.03 14.63 -5.81
C GLN A 27 23.46 14.28 -5.37
N TYR A 28 24.42 14.21 -6.31
CA TYR A 28 25.83 13.91 -6.00
C TYR A 28 26.74 15.12 -6.21
N SER A 29 26.19 16.34 -6.12
CA SER A 29 26.96 17.58 -6.34
C SER A 29 28.14 17.74 -5.39
N GLU A 30 28.07 17.23 -4.16
CA GLU A 30 29.16 17.20 -3.18
C GLU A 30 30.29 16.23 -3.58
N LEU A 31 29.98 15.19 -4.38
CA LEU A 31 30.93 14.19 -4.87
C LEU A 31 31.73 14.67 -6.10
N SER A 32 31.43 15.87 -6.61
CA SER A 32 32.08 16.42 -7.80
C SER A 32 33.60 16.64 -7.62
N LEU A 33 34.04 16.89 -6.38
CA LEU A 33 35.45 17.02 -6.01
C LEU A 33 36.19 15.68 -6.14
N ASP A 34 35.62 14.60 -5.59
CA ASP A 34 36.19 13.25 -5.65
C ASP A 34 36.22 12.71 -7.09
N ILE A 35 35.21 13.02 -7.90
CA ILE A 35 35.15 12.59 -9.30
C ILE A 35 36.24 13.28 -10.13
N SER A 36 36.59 14.54 -9.83
CA SER A 36 37.68 15.23 -10.51
C SER A 36 39.05 14.60 -10.22
N ASP A 37 39.24 14.04 -9.03
CA ASP A 37 40.45 13.31 -8.66
C ASP A 37 40.51 11.93 -9.30
N VAL A 38 39.37 11.22 -9.36
CA VAL A 38 39.24 9.95 -10.11
C VAL A 38 39.46 10.14 -11.61
N ALA A 39 39.00 11.26 -12.18
CA ALA A 39 39.17 11.59 -13.59
C ALA A 39 40.65 11.77 -13.99
N LYS A 40 41.54 12.16 -13.07
CA LYS A 40 42.99 12.25 -13.33
C LYS A 40 43.60 10.89 -13.66
N PHE A 41 43.07 9.83 -13.06
CA PHE A 41 43.52 8.44 -13.27
C PHE A 41 42.68 7.70 -14.32
N ALA A 42 41.60 8.31 -14.83
CA ALA A 42 40.72 7.69 -15.82
C ALA A 42 41.39 7.39 -17.18
N ASN A 43 42.51 8.02 -17.48
CA ASN A 43 43.29 7.73 -18.69
C ASN A 43 44.16 6.46 -18.56
N ASP A 44 44.30 5.89 -17.35
CA ASP A 44 44.98 4.61 -17.14
C ASP A 44 43.99 3.45 -17.39
N PRO A 45 44.24 2.60 -18.41
CA PRO A 45 43.38 1.45 -18.71
C PRO A 45 43.27 0.46 -17.54
N MET A 46 44.31 0.33 -16.71
CA MET A 46 44.30 -0.59 -15.56
C MET A 46 43.38 -0.08 -14.46
N PHE A 47 43.40 1.22 -14.20
CA PHE A 47 42.50 1.87 -13.25
C PHE A 47 41.04 1.78 -13.70
N LEU A 48 40.77 2.01 -15.00
CA LEU A 48 39.43 1.84 -15.57
C LEU A 48 38.95 0.38 -15.47
N ALA A 49 39.81 -0.59 -15.75
CA ALA A 49 39.49 -2.01 -15.60
C ALA A 49 39.15 -2.36 -14.14
N MET A 50 39.88 -1.81 -13.17
CA MET A 50 39.61 -2.00 -11.75
C MET A 50 38.25 -1.39 -11.33
N LEU A 51 37.92 -0.19 -11.81
CA LEU A 51 36.62 0.44 -11.56
C LEU A 51 35.47 -0.38 -12.16
N MET A 52 35.63 -0.87 -13.40
CA MET A 52 34.64 -1.71 -14.06
C MET A 52 34.45 -3.06 -13.34
N PHE A 53 35.55 -3.65 -12.84
CA PHE A 53 35.50 -4.86 -12.03
C PHE A 53 34.75 -4.62 -10.72
N GLN A 54 35.07 -3.54 -10.01
CA GLN A 54 34.39 -3.18 -8.76
C GLN A 54 32.89 -2.91 -8.99
N LEU A 55 32.54 -2.19 -10.05
CA LEU A 55 31.15 -1.96 -10.44
C LEU A 55 30.41 -3.26 -10.76
N THR A 56 31.07 -4.18 -11.47
CA THR A 56 30.50 -5.50 -11.78
C THR A 56 30.25 -6.31 -10.50
N LYS A 57 31.20 -6.28 -9.56
CA LYS A 57 31.09 -6.94 -8.27
C LYS A 57 29.96 -6.36 -7.42
N GLU A 58 29.80 -5.04 -7.40
CA GLU A 58 28.69 -4.37 -6.70
C GLU A 58 27.35 -4.75 -7.33
N ARG A 59 27.24 -4.77 -8.66
CA ARG A 59 26.04 -5.25 -9.36
C ARG A 59 25.72 -6.70 -9.02
N GLU A 60 26.72 -7.58 -8.97
CA GLU A 60 26.52 -8.97 -8.55
C GLU A 60 25.99 -9.06 -7.11
N GLN A 61 26.53 -8.23 -6.20
CA GLN A 61 26.06 -8.16 -4.82
C GLN A 61 24.62 -7.62 -4.71
N THR A 62 24.28 -6.58 -5.47
CA THR A 62 22.91 -6.04 -5.53
C THR A 62 21.93 -7.07 -6.08
N ASN A 63 22.31 -7.81 -7.12
CA ASN A 63 21.46 -8.87 -7.69
C ASN A 63 21.23 -10.00 -6.69
N LYS A 64 22.27 -10.43 -5.96
CA LYS A 64 22.12 -11.43 -4.87
C LYS A 64 21.23 -10.92 -3.73
N LEU A 65 21.30 -9.62 -3.42
CA LEU A 65 20.41 -9.01 -2.44
C LEU A 65 18.97 -9.01 -2.93
N LEU A 66 18.74 -8.72 -4.22
CA LEU A 66 17.42 -8.76 -4.83
C LEU A 66 16.83 -10.17 -4.82
N GLU A 67 17.59 -11.18 -5.20
CA GLU A 67 17.19 -12.59 -5.14
C GLU A 67 16.78 -13.00 -3.71
N ARG A 68 17.57 -12.61 -2.70
CA ARG A 68 17.21 -12.84 -1.29
C ARG A 68 15.95 -12.10 -0.85
N LEU A 69 15.68 -10.91 -1.40
CA LEU A 69 14.45 -10.18 -1.13
C LEU A 69 13.26 -10.89 -1.77
N GLU A 70 13.39 -11.34 -3.02
CA GLU A 70 12.38 -12.15 -3.70
C GLU A 70 12.06 -13.41 -2.91
N GLU A 71 13.07 -14.18 -2.47
CA GLU A 71 12.85 -15.35 -1.62
C GLU A 71 12.10 -15.02 -0.32
N LYS A 72 12.38 -13.86 0.29
CA LYS A 72 11.68 -13.42 1.50
C LYS A 72 10.24 -13.03 1.20
N PHE A 73 9.99 -12.34 0.09
CA PHE A 73 8.64 -12.02 -0.37
C PHE A 73 7.85 -13.28 -0.67
N ASP A 74 8.45 -14.27 -1.33
CA ASP A 74 7.83 -15.56 -1.59
C ASP A 74 7.50 -16.31 -0.30
N LYS A 75 8.42 -16.31 0.68
CA LYS A 75 8.16 -16.89 2.02
C LYS A 75 7.02 -16.17 2.71
N ILE A 76 6.98 -14.83 2.67
CA ILE A 76 5.90 -14.04 3.27
C ILE A 76 4.58 -14.30 2.54
N MET A 77 4.57 -14.32 1.20
CA MET A 77 3.39 -14.60 0.38
C MET A 77 2.88 -16.02 0.65
N LEU A 78 3.78 -16.99 0.75
CA LEU A 78 3.44 -18.36 1.12
C LEU A 78 2.81 -18.39 2.51
N ILE A 79 3.44 -17.76 3.52
CA ILE A 79 2.91 -17.67 4.89
C ILE A 79 1.56 -16.97 4.92
N LEU A 80 1.35 -15.89 4.15
CA LEU A 80 0.06 -15.21 4.07
C LEU A 80 -0.99 -16.09 3.39
N LYS A 81 -0.60 -16.87 2.38
CA LYS A 81 -1.49 -17.82 1.72
C LYS A 81 -1.83 -19.00 2.64
N THR A 82 -0.87 -19.62 3.33
CA THR A 82 -1.13 -20.71 4.28
C THR A 82 -1.81 -20.24 5.55
N LYS A 83 -1.40 -19.13 6.17
CA LYS A 83 -2.13 -18.54 7.30
C LYS A 83 -3.51 -18.03 6.89
N GLY A 84 -3.63 -17.52 5.66
CA GLY A 84 -4.92 -17.21 5.04
C GLY A 84 -5.80 -18.45 4.96
N ILE A 85 -5.27 -19.58 4.49
CA ILE A 85 -5.99 -20.86 4.38
C ILE A 85 -6.32 -21.47 5.76
N GLU A 86 -5.40 -21.43 6.73
CA GLU A 86 -5.62 -21.95 8.09
C GLU A 86 -6.57 -21.06 8.92
N SER A 87 -6.62 -19.76 8.64
CA SER A 87 -7.64 -18.87 9.20
C SER A 87 -8.98 -19.01 8.49
N SER A 88 -9.00 -19.53 7.25
CA SER A 88 -10.23 -19.71 6.44
C SER A 88 -11.02 -20.97 6.78
N THR A 89 -10.42 -21.98 7.40
CA THR A 89 -11.13 -23.19 7.86
C THR A 89 -11.79 -23.03 9.23
N LEU A 90 -11.47 -21.96 9.98
CA LEU A 90 -12.13 -21.64 11.24
C LEU A 90 -12.89 -20.30 11.25
N ASN A 91 -12.66 -19.41 10.27
CA ASN A 91 -13.44 -18.19 10.08
C ASN A 91 -13.93 -18.06 8.63
N THR A 92 -15.09 -18.67 8.38
CA THR A 92 -16.22 -18.11 7.64
C THR A 92 -15.94 -16.88 6.75
N GLN A 93 -15.88 -17.14 5.44
CA GLN A 93 -16.47 -16.37 4.33
C GLN A 93 -15.79 -15.10 3.78
N ASN A 94 -15.46 -15.22 2.48
CA ASN A 94 -15.63 -14.24 1.40
C ASN A 94 -15.02 -12.84 1.55
N THR A 95 -13.81 -12.70 1.02
CA THR A 95 -13.38 -11.49 0.29
C THR A 95 -13.05 -11.84 -1.16
N GLN A 96 -13.93 -12.60 -1.80
CA GLN A 96 -14.27 -12.28 -3.18
C GLN A 96 -15.28 -11.14 -3.07
N GLN A 97 -15.05 -10.03 -3.77
CA GLN A 97 -16.09 -9.03 -4.03
C GLN A 97 -17.20 -9.68 -4.87
N SER A 98 -17.97 -10.58 -4.28
CA SER A 98 -19.33 -10.80 -4.72
C SER A 98 -20.09 -9.55 -4.32
N PHE A 99 -20.73 -8.88 -5.28
CA PHE A 99 -21.82 -7.95 -4.98
C PHE A 99 -22.92 -8.78 -4.31
N GLU A 100 -22.82 -8.96 -2.99
CA GLU A 100 -23.84 -9.62 -2.19
C GLU A 100 -24.99 -8.63 -2.10
N VAL A 101 -25.99 -8.82 -2.98
CA VAL A 101 -27.21 -8.01 -2.97
C VAL A 101 -27.89 -8.24 -1.64
N LEU A 102 -27.99 -7.19 -0.83
CA LEU A 102 -28.67 -7.26 0.45
C LEU A 102 -30.14 -7.65 0.22
N PRO A 103 -30.71 -8.48 1.10
CA PRO A 103 -32.15 -8.74 1.07
C PRO A 103 -32.96 -7.43 1.16
N GLU A 104 -34.09 -7.35 0.45
CA GLU A 104 -34.95 -6.14 0.38
C GLU A 104 -35.32 -5.57 1.77
N GLN A 105 -35.49 -6.44 2.77
CA GLN A 105 -35.75 -6.01 4.15
C GLN A 105 -34.53 -5.34 4.80
N ASP A 106 -33.33 -5.86 4.54
CA ASP A 106 -32.08 -5.33 5.09
C ASP A 106 -31.78 -3.96 4.46
N GLU A 107 -32.05 -3.79 3.16
CA GLU A 107 -31.97 -2.51 2.44
C GLU A 107 -32.93 -1.45 3.00
N LYS A 108 -34.19 -1.82 3.25
CA LYS A 108 -35.17 -0.92 3.89
C LYS A 108 -34.74 -0.47 5.29
N ILE A 109 -34.10 -1.36 6.07
CA ILE A 109 -33.55 -1.02 7.38
C ILE A 109 -32.43 0.00 7.24
N LEU A 110 -31.54 -0.16 6.26
CA LEU A 110 -30.45 0.79 6.00
C LEU A 110 -30.98 2.15 5.57
N HIS A 111 -31.95 2.20 4.64
CA HIS A 111 -32.59 3.45 4.23
C HIS A 111 -33.25 4.15 5.43
N LEU A 112 -33.92 3.40 6.32
CA LEU A 112 -34.50 3.93 7.55
C LEU A 112 -33.41 4.46 8.51
N ALA A 113 -32.28 3.76 8.61
CA ALA A 113 -31.12 4.18 9.38
C ALA A 113 -30.49 5.48 8.87
N GLU A 114 -30.40 5.64 7.55
CA GLU A 114 -29.90 6.85 6.89
C GLU A 114 -30.83 8.04 7.14
N LEU A 115 -32.14 7.86 7.01
CA LEU A 115 -33.13 8.90 7.26
C LEU A 115 -33.14 9.37 8.72
N LYS A 116 -33.16 8.43 9.68
CA LYS A 116 -33.28 8.75 11.12
C LYS A 116 -31.92 8.99 11.81
N LYS A 117 -30.79 8.69 11.15
CA LYS A 117 -29.39 8.71 11.65
C LYS A 117 -29.10 7.78 12.84
N ARG A 118 -30.12 7.34 13.56
CA ARG A 118 -30.06 6.35 14.64
C ARG A 118 -31.39 5.62 14.66
N ILE A 119 -31.34 4.32 14.89
CA ILE A 119 -32.54 3.48 14.92
C ILE A 119 -32.52 2.55 16.12
N THR A 120 -33.70 2.31 16.67
CA THR A 120 -33.91 1.30 17.71
C THR A 120 -34.67 0.08 17.17
N CYS A 121 -34.56 -1.05 17.85
CA CYS A 121 -35.30 -2.26 17.47
C CYS A 121 -36.82 -2.05 17.47
N GLU A 122 -37.35 -1.20 18.37
CA GLU A 122 -38.79 -0.89 18.46
C GLU A 122 -39.26 -0.11 17.22
N GLU A 123 -38.49 0.89 16.79
CA GLU A 123 -38.80 1.67 15.58
C GLU A 123 -38.79 0.79 14.33
N VAL A 124 -37.78 -0.07 14.18
CA VAL A 124 -37.69 -1.00 13.05
C VAL A 124 -38.84 -2.01 13.06
N GLN A 125 -39.25 -2.47 14.24
CA GLN A 125 -40.39 -3.38 14.38
C GLN A 125 -41.70 -2.75 13.92
N VAL A 126 -41.96 -1.49 14.31
CA VAL A 126 -43.18 -0.77 13.96
C VAL A 126 -43.22 -0.42 12.48
N GLU A 127 -42.10 0.08 11.92
CA GLU A 127 -42.07 0.54 10.53
C GLU A 127 -42.13 -0.61 9.51
N LEU A 128 -41.53 -1.76 9.83
CA LEU A 128 -41.46 -2.92 8.94
C LEU A 128 -42.47 -4.02 9.29
N GLY A 129 -43.31 -3.81 10.32
CA GLY A 129 -44.40 -4.72 10.68
C GLY A 129 -43.95 -6.09 11.21
N TYR A 130 -42.79 -6.19 11.86
CA TYR A 130 -42.31 -7.46 12.38
C TYR A 130 -43.18 -7.97 13.54
N LYS A 131 -43.53 -9.26 13.51
CA LYS A 131 -44.38 -9.95 14.51
C LYS A 131 -43.75 -10.01 15.93
N GLY A 132 -42.50 -9.57 16.10
CA GLY A 132 -41.84 -9.48 17.40
C GLY A 132 -40.46 -8.81 17.36
N HIS A 133 -39.96 -8.46 18.55
CA HIS A 133 -38.68 -7.76 18.74
C HIS A 133 -37.46 -8.55 18.24
N ASN A 134 -37.55 -9.89 18.30
CA ASN A 134 -36.44 -10.78 17.92
C ASN A 134 -36.12 -10.71 16.42
N GLY A 135 -37.12 -10.50 15.56
CA GLY A 135 -36.91 -10.40 14.11
C GLY A 135 -36.10 -9.16 13.74
N ALA A 136 -36.51 -7.99 14.25
CA ALA A 136 -35.79 -6.74 14.06
C ALA A 136 -34.38 -6.79 14.68
N SER A 137 -34.26 -7.31 15.91
CA SER A 137 -32.97 -7.43 16.60
C SER A 137 -31.98 -8.34 15.87
N GLN A 138 -32.43 -9.48 15.33
CA GLN A 138 -31.57 -10.38 14.56
C GLN A 138 -31.05 -9.71 13.29
N ARG A 139 -31.93 -9.02 12.54
CA ARG A 139 -31.59 -8.29 11.32
C ARG A 139 -30.60 -7.17 11.58
N LEU A 140 -30.81 -6.38 12.64
CA LEU A 140 -29.88 -5.32 13.05
C LEU A 140 -28.53 -5.86 13.51
N ASN A 141 -28.51 -6.97 14.24
CA ASN A 141 -27.24 -7.61 14.64
C ASN A 141 -26.52 -8.23 13.44
N LYS A 142 -27.24 -8.72 12.42
CA LYS A 142 -26.66 -9.20 11.15
C LYS A 142 -26.00 -8.04 10.40
N LEU A 143 -26.73 -6.95 10.15
CA LEU A 143 -26.20 -5.74 9.50
C LEU A 143 -25.01 -5.12 10.24
N MET A 144 -24.97 -5.26 11.57
CA MET A 144 -23.82 -4.82 12.38
C MET A 144 -22.60 -5.74 12.20
N LYS A 145 -22.81 -7.06 12.11
CA LYS A 145 -21.72 -8.01 11.83
C LYS A 145 -21.15 -7.83 10.43
N GLU A 146 -21.99 -7.45 9.47
CA GLU A 146 -21.62 -7.13 8.08
C GLU A 146 -20.97 -5.75 7.94
N GLY A 147 -20.94 -4.94 9.01
CA GLY A 147 -20.23 -3.66 9.04
C GLY A 147 -21.04 -2.45 8.55
N HIS A 148 -22.32 -2.63 8.17
CA HIS A 148 -23.16 -1.52 7.71
C HIS A 148 -23.65 -0.61 8.85
N LEU A 149 -23.80 -1.16 10.06
CA LEU A 149 -24.31 -0.44 11.23
C LEU A 149 -23.37 -0.55 12.43
N LYS A 150 -23.25 0.53 13.19
CA LYS A 150 -22.54 0.60 14.48
C LYS A 150 -23.52 0.55 15.64
N LYS A 151 -23.26 -0.35 16.59
CA LYS A 151 -24.07 -0.50 17.81
C LYS A 151 -23.56 0.42 18.92
N VAL A 152 -24.44 1.29 19.44
CA VAL A 152 -24.14 2.20 20.54
C VAL A 152 -25.14 1.99 21.66
N LYS A 153 -24.64 1.76 22.88
CA LYS A 153 -25.48 1.66 24.08
C LYS A 153 -25.55 3.03 24.76
N ALA A 154 -26.76 3.51 25.02
CA ALA A 154 -26.98 4.72 25.83
C ALA A 154 -27.97 4.37 26.95
N GLY A 155 -27.42 4.10 28.13
CA GLY A 155 -28.17 3.62 29.29
C GLY A 155 -28.80 2.25 29.04
N ARG A 156 -30.12 2.15 29.21
CA ARG A 156 -30.90 0.91 28.99
C ARG A 156 -31.26 0.67 27.51
N LYS A 157 -31.10 1.68 26.65
CA LYS A 157 -31.47 1.60 25.22
C LYS A 157 -30.26 1.35 24.34
N VAL A 158 -30.49 0.62 23.25
CA VAL A 158 -29.49 0.29 22.22
C VAL A 158 -29.89 0.98 20.93
N TYR A 159 -28.96 1.73 20.36
CA TYR A 159 -29.10 2.41 19.08
C TYR A 159 -28.17 1.78 18.05
N PHE A 160 -28.63 1.75 16.81
CA PHE A 160 -27.82 1.39 15.64
C PHE A 160 -27.68 2.63 14.76
N ILE A 161 -26.44 2.93 14.37
CA ILE A 161 -26.08 4.13 13.61
C ILE A 161 -25.44 3.68 12.29
N PRO A 162 -25.83 4.21 11.13
CA PRO A 162 -25.19 3.85 9.86
C PRO A 162 -23.73 4.29 9.86
N VAL A 163 -22.85 3.42 9.36
CA VAL A 163 -21.44 3.75 9.18
C VAL A 163 -21.31 4.59 7.93
N CYS A 164 -21.09 5.89 8.08
CA CYS A 164 -20.71 6.76 6.98
C CYS A 164 -19.19 6.70 6.83
N ASP A 165 -18.68 6.56 5.60
CA ASP A 165 -17.26 6.31 5.27
C ASP A 165 -16.25 7.32 5.85
N THR A 166 -16.72 8.40 6.48
CA THR A 166 -15.88 9.39 7.15
C THR A 166 -15.22 8.91 8.45
N ASP A 167 -15.66 7.78 9.03
CA ASP A 167 -15.15 7.28 10.33
C ASP A 167 -13.98 6.28 10.22
N SER A 168 -13.67 5.76 9.02
CA SER A 168 -12.52 4.88 8.80
C SER A 168 -11.16 5.60 8.94
N ALA A 169 -11.15 6.94 8.99
CA ALA A 169 -9.94 7.76 9.06
C ALA A 169 -9.41 8.02 10.49
N LYS A 170 -10.12 7.63 11.56
CA LYS A 170 -9.76 8.05 12.94
C LYS A 170 -9.22 6.95 13.86
N ASN A 171 -9.18 5.69 13.43
CA ASN A 171 -8.75 4.56 14.28
C ASN A 171 -7.36 4.00 13.96
N GLN A 172 -6.49 4.75 13.28
CA GLN A 172 -5.06 4.46 13.15
C GLN A 172 -4.23 5.55 13.82
N ILE A 173 -4.26 5.62 15.15
CA ILE A 173 -3.18 6.26 15.92
C ILE A 173 -2.81 5.29 17.05
N PRO A 174 -1.67 4.59 16.97
CA PRO A 174 -1.14 3.87 18.12
C PRO A 174 -0.53 4.87 19.11
N GLN A 175 -0.89 4.73 20.39
CA GLN A 175 -0.01 5.11 21.50
C GLN A 175 0.62 3.84 22.07
#